data_AF-A0ABD1BC32-F1
#
_entry.id   AF-A0ABD1BC32-F1
#
_cell.length_a   1.000
_cell.length_b   1.000
_cell.length_c   1.000
_cell.angle_alpha   90.00
_cell.angle_beta   90.00
_cell.angle_gamma   90.00
#
_symmetry.space_group_name_H-M   'P 1'
#
loop_
_entity.id
_entity.type
_entity.pdbx_description
1 polymer ?
#
loop_
_entity_poly.entity_id
_entity_poly.type
_entity_poly.pdbx_seq_one_letter_code
_entity_poly.pdbx_strand_id
1 'polypeptide(L)' 'MKKVKFLDWYMKIAIGSAIIGGGMEFFMIKTGFYDKVTVIEAEKRAWDNSPEAQAMRDALNPWRNKDAETTKTP' A
#
# COMPACT_ATOMS: atom_id res chain seq x y z
N MET A 1 17.31 27.42 -32.53
CA MET A 1 18.04 27.42 -31.24
C MET A 1 17.19 27.14 -29.99
N LYS A 2 15.90 27.52 -29.89
CA LYS A 2 15.10 27.25 -28.67
C LYS A 2 14.85 25.75 -28.40
N LYS A 3 14.51 24.95 -29.43
CA LYS A 3 14.19 23.50 -29.27
C LYS A 3 15.33 22.65 -28.67
N VAL A 4 16.58 22.89 -29.07
CA VAL A 4 17.74 22.14 -28.53
C VAL A 4 18.01 22.44 -27.05
N LYS A 5 17.68 23.64 -26.57
CA LYS A 5 17.77 23.97 -25.13
C LYS A 5 16.70 23.25 -24.30
N PHE A 6 15.49 23.07 -24.84
CA PHE A 6 14.45 22.28 -24.17
C PHE A 6 14.83 20.80 -24.10
N LEU A 7 15.40 20.24 -25.18
CA LEU A 7 15.86 18.84 -25.18
C LEU A 7 16.98 18.60 -24.16
N ASP A 8 17.96 19.51 -24.09
CA ASP A 8 19.03 19.45 -23.08
C ASP A 8 18.47 19.50 -21.65
N TRP A 9 17.47 20.35 -21.40
CA TRP A 9 16.79 20.45 -20.12
C TRP A 9 16.07 19.15 -19.72
N TYR A 10 15.27 18.58 -20.62
CA TYR A 10 14.58 17.31 -20.36
C TYR A 10 15.56 16.15 -20.17
N MET A 11 16.68 16.12 -20.90
CA MET A 11 17.68 15.08 -20.75
C MET A 11 18.34 15.11 -19.37
N LYS A 12 18.64 16.29 -18.82
CA LYS A 12 19.15 16.45 -17.46
C LYS A 12 18.17 15.94 -16.41
N ILE A 13 16.88 16.25 -16.58
CA ILE A 13 15.82 15.75 -15.70
C ILE A 13 15.71 14.23 -15.80
N ALA A 14 15.74 13.67 -17.02
CA ALA A 14 15.66 12.23 -17.23
C ALA A 14 16.80 11.49 -16.52
N ILE A 15 18.04 11.96 -16.68
CA ILE A 15 19.20 11.39 -15.99
C ILE A 15 19.05 11.49 -14.46
N GLY A 16 18.66 12.67 -13.95
CA GLY A 16 18.43 12.86 -12.52
C GLY A 16 17.35 11.93 -11.96
N SER A 17 16.21 11.80 -12.67
CA SER A 17 15.11 10.92 -12.27
C SER A 17 15.50 9.44 -12.30
N ALA A 18 16.30 9.02 -13.27
CA ALA A 18 16.78 7.64 -13.37
C ALA A 18 17.73 7.29 -12.22
N ILE A 19 18.62 8.21 -11.84
CA ILE A 19 19.53 8.03 -10.70
C ILE A 19 18.74 7.92 -9.40
N ILE A 20 17.75 8.79 -9.19
CA ILE A 20 16.93 8.78 -7.97
C ILE A 20 16.08 7.50 -7.90
N GLY A 21 15.37 7.15 -8.99
CA GLY A 21 14.54 5.95 -9.05
C GLY A 21 15.36 4.66 -8.90
N GLY A 22 16.45 4.54 -9.65
CA GLY A 22 17.37 3.40 -9.53
C GLY A 22 18.06 3.33 -8.17
N GLY A 23 18.39 4.49 -7.58
CA GLY A 23 18.98 4.58 -6.25
C GLY A 23 18.01 4.11 -5.15
N MET A 24 16.74 4.50 -5.23
CA MET A 24 15.71 4.00 -4.30
C MET A 24 15.51 2.48 -4.44
N GLU A 25 15.44 1.96 -5.67
CA GLU A 25 15.29 0.53 -5.92
C GLU A 25 16.48 -0.27 -5.36
N PHE A 26 17.70 0.17 -5.69
CA PHE A 26 18.92 -0.48 -5.20
C PHE A 26 19.03 -0.43 -3.67
N PHE A 27 18.63 0.69 -3.06
CA PHE A 27 18.58 0.83 -1.61
C PHE A 27 17.58 -0.15 -0.98
N MET A 28 16.38 -0.28 -1.54
CA MET A 28 15.35 -1.20 -1.04
C MET A 28 15.79 -2.67 -1.12
N ILE A 29 16.46 -3.06 -2.21
CA ILE A 29 17.04 -4.41 -2.35
C ILE A 29 18.15 -4.62 -1.32
N LYS A 30 19.11 -3.68 -1.21
CA LYS A 30 20.31 -3.87 -0.39
C LYS A 30 20.03 -3.83 1.11
N THR A 31 19.07 -3.02 1.55
CA THR A 31 18.68 -2.93 2.97
C THR A 31 17.70 -4.03 3.40
N GLY A 32 17.23 -4.87 2.46
CA GLY A 32 16.20 -5.87 2.74
C GLY A 32 14.86 -5.22 3.08
N PHE A 33 14.61 -4.00 2.58
CA PHE A 33 13.38 -3.26 2.85
C PHE A 33 12.14 -4.02 2.35
N TYR A 34 12.27 -4.71 1.20
CA TYR A 34 11.21 -5.55 0.68
C TYR A 34 10.82 -6.70 1.62
N ASP A 35 11.79 -7.35 2.25
CA ASP A 35 11.52 -8.41 3.22
C ASP A 35 10.82 -7.84 4.47
N LYS A 36 11.23 -6.64 4.91
CA LYS A 36 10.58 -5.96 6.04
C LYS A 36 9.14 -5.56 5.73
N VAL A 37 8.87 -4.98 4.56
CA VAL A 37 7.50 -4.63 4.15
C VAL A 37 6.65 -5.88 4.03
N THR A 38 7.18 -6.95 3.45
CA THR A 38 6.47 -8.22 3.30
C THR A 38 6.07 -8.80 4.65
N VAL A 39 6.96 -8.79 5.65
CA VAL A 39 6.65 -9.23 7.01
C VAL A 39 5.59 -8.33 7.64
N ILE A 40 5.75 -7.01 7.56
CA ILE A 40 4.78 -6.07 8.14
C ILE A 40 3.40 -6.21 7.49
N GLU A 41 3.34 -6.39 6.18
CA GLU A 41 2.09 -6.60 5.46
C GLU A 41 1.46 -7.96 5.82
N ALA A 42 2.27 -9.01 6.00
CA ALA A 42 1.82 -10.29 6.50
C ALA A 42 1.30 -10.21 7.94
N GLU A 43 1.99 -9.48 8.82
CA GLU A 43 1.56 -9.22 10.21
C GLU A 43 0.25 -8.42 10.25
N LYS A 44 0.13 -7.37 9.43
CA LYS A 44 -1.12 -6.60 9.28
C LYS A 44 -2.26 -7.47 8.77
N ARG A 45 -2.00 -8.32 7.77
CA ARG A 45 -3.01 -9.24 7.24
C ARG A 45 -3.39 -10.31 8.24
N ALA A 46 -2.45 -10.81 9.04
CA ALA A 46 -2.73 -11.75 10.12
C ALA A 46 -3.62 -11.11 11.19
N TRP A 47 -3.34 -9.86 11.55
CA TRP A 47 -4.17 -9.08 12.46
C TRP A 47 -5.57 -8.80 11.90
N ASP A 48 -5.67 -8.41 10.63
CA ASP A 48 -6.97 -8.14 9.98
C ASP A 48 -7.85 -9.39 9.84
N ASN A 49 -7.25 -10.59 9.86
CA ASN A 49 -7.95 -11.88 9.89
C ASN A 49 -8.13 -12.43 11.31
N SER A 50 -7.69 -11.71 12.34
CA SER A 50 -7.83 -12.17 13.71
C SER A 50 -9.30 -12.11 14.16
N PRO A 51 -9.71 -12.98 15.09
CA PRO A 51 -11.06 -12.96 15.64
C PRO A 51 -11.37 -11.64 16.36
N GLU A 52 -10.37 -10.95 16.93
CA GLU A 52 -10.57 -9.62 17.53
C GLU A 52 -10.89 -8.55 16.48
N ALA A 53 -10.19 -8.55 15.34
CA ALA A 53 -10.47 -7.61 14.25
C ALA A 53 -11.83 -7.87 13.62
N GLN A 54 -12.21 -9.14 13.47
CA GLN A 54 -13.54 -9.52 12.99
C GLN A 54 -14.65 -9.10 13.98
N ALA A 55 -14.45 -9.37 15.28
CA ALA A 55 -15.39 -8.95 16.33
C ALA A 55 -15.54 -7.42 16.41
N MET A 56 -14.45 -6.68 16.21
CA MET A 56 -14.47 -5.21 16.17
C MET A 56 -15.21 -4.69 14.92
N ARG A 57 -14.99 -5.31 13.75
CA ARG A 57 -15.74 -5.00 12.52
C ARG A 57 -17.23 -5.25 12.69
N ASP A 58 -17.59 -6.40 13.26
CA ASP A 58 -18.98 -6.74 13.52
C ASP A 58 -19.59 -5.79 14.56
N ALA A 59 -18.87 -5.47 15.64
CA ALA A 59 -19.33 -4.51 16.64
C ALA A 59 -19.54 -3.09 16.10
N LEU A 60 -18.71 -2.67 15.15
CA LEU A 60 -18.80 -1.36 14.49
C LEU A 60 -19.79 -1.36 13.31
N ASN A 61 -20.29 -2.52 12.86
CA ASN A 61 -21.23 -2.59 11.76
C ASN A 61 -22.61 -2.04 12.19
N PRO A 62 -23.07 -0.90 11.64
CA PRO A 62 -24.35 -0.28 12.03
C PRO A 62 -25.57 -1.15 11.71
N TRP A 63 -25.40 -2.13 10.82
CA TRP A 63 -26.46 -3.00 10.33
C TRP A 63 -26.41 -4.41 10.95
N ARG A 64 -25.49 -4.68 11.89
CA ARG A 64 -25.28 -6.02 12.49
C ARG A 64 -26.57 -6.69 12.96
N ASN A 65 -27.52 -5.92 13.48
CA ASN A 65 -28.76 -6.46 14.04
C ASN A 65 -29.88 -6.63 13.00
N LYS A 66 -29.79 -6.01 11.81
CA LYS A 66 -30.85 -6.11 10.77
C LYS A 66 -31.00 -7.52 10.21
N ASP A 67 -29.89 -8.23 10.03
CA ASP A 67 -29.90 -9.60 9.49
C ASP A 67 -30.51 -10.60 10.51
N ALA A 68 -30.30 -10.33 11.81
CA ALA A 68 -30.88 -11.09 12.91
C ALA A 68 -32.39 -10.85 13.10
N GLU A 69 -32.91 -9.73 12.60
CA GLU A 69 -34.34 -9.41 12.60
C GLU A 69 -35.05 -10.09 11.42
N THR A 70 -34.43 -10.15 10.23
CA THR A 70 -34.99 -10.85 9.06
C THR A 70 -35.12 -12.36 9.22
N THR A 71 -34.29 -12.98 10.07
CA THR A 71 -34.35 -14.43 10.33
C THR A 71 -35.44 -14.81 11.36
N LYS A 72 -36.05 -13.84 12.06
CA LYS A 72 -37.08 -14.06 13.08
C LYS A 72 -38.52 -13.95 12.55
N THR A 73 -38.70 -13.59 11.29
CA THR A 73 -40.01 -13.61 10.62
C THR A 73 -40.27 -14.99 10.02
N PRO A 74 -41.32 -15.72 10.45
CA PRO A 74 -41.77 -16.96 9.80
C PRO A 74 -42.34 -16.71 8.40
#